data_AF-A1RBZ0-F1
#
_entry.id   AF-A1RBZ0-F1
#
_cell.length_a   1.000
_cell.length_b   1.000
_cell.length_c   1.000
_cell.angle_alpha   90.00
_cell.angle_beta   90.00
_cell.angle_gamma   90.00
#
_symmetry.space_group_name_H-M   'P 1'
#
loop_
_entity.id
_entity.type
_entity.pdbx_description
1 polymer ?
#
loop_
_entity_poly.entity_id
_entity_poly.type
_entity_poly.pdbx_seq_one_letter_code
_entity_poly.pdbx_strand_id
1 'polypeptide(L)'
;MNEPEISKDGKRIPNYLFSEKVPLLGFAGLHEFWPAPAVPEYGPERWLRTCAVLTTTAQDALGRVHNRSPVIISKDRFAEWLDPDLTDWWTSPSPK
;
A
#
# COMPACT_ATOMS: atom_id res chain seq x y z
N MET A 1 -11.33 12.10 16.94
CA MET A 1 -11.44 12.16 15.46
C MET A 1 -10.72 13.42 15.04
N ASN A 2 -9.70 13.33 14.18
CA ASN A 2 -9.00 14.51 13.67
C ASN A 2 -9.72 14.99 12.40
N GLU A 3 -10.10 16.26 12.36
CA GLU A 3 -10.68 16.87 11.16
C GLU A 3 -9.59 17.15 10.12
N PRO A 4 -9.87 16.94 8.82
CA PRO A 4 -8.90 17.22 7.77
C PRO A 4 -8.60 18.71 7.68
N GLU A 5 -7.35 19.08 7.42
CA GLU A 5 -6.99 20.47 7.10
C GLU A 5 -7.60 20.89 5.75
N ILE A 6 -8.52 21.85 5.79
CA ILE A 6 -9.18 22.44 4.62
C ILE A 6 -8.70 23.89 4.51
N SER A 7 -8.44 24.38 3.29
CA SER A 7 -8.09 25.79 3.10
C SER A 7 -9.22 26.70 3.61
N LYS A 8 -8.92 27.97 3.90
CA LYS A 8 -9.94 28.96 4.31
C LYS A 8 -11.12 29.09 3.32
N ASP A 9 -10.92 28.69 2.07
CA ASP A 9 -11.91 28.71 0.99
C ASP A 9 -12.59 27.34 0.75
N GLY A 10 -12.41 26.36 1.64
CA GLY A 10 -13.02 25.03 1.49
C GLY A 10 -12.29 24.08 0.53
N LYS A 11 -11.12 24.45 -0.01
CA LYS A 11 -10.38 23.62 -0.99
C LYS A 11 -9.46 22.61 -0.31
N ARG A 12 -9.41 21.39 -0.85
CA ARG A 12 -8.45 20.36 -0.45
C ARG A 12 -7.03 20.78 -0.84
N ILE A 13 -6.12 20.73 0.12
CA ILE A 13 -4.69 20.99 -0.11
C ILE A 13 -4.01 19.63 -0.35
N PRO A 14 -3.39 19.40 -1.53
CA PRO A 14 -2.62 18.20 -1.78
C PRO A 14 -1.33 18.24 -0.94
N ASN A 15 -1.05 17.16 -0.22
CA ASN A 15 0.12 17.04 0.63
C ASN A 15 1.07 15.98 0.06
N TYR A 16 2.36 16.28 0.02
CA TYR A 16 3.40 15.32 -0.33
C TYR A 16 3.96 14.70 0.96
N LEU A 17 3.77 13.39 1.10
CA LEU A 17 4.22 12.63 2.26
C LEU A 17 5.49 11.85 1.89
N PHE A 18 6.55 12.03 2.67
CA PHE A 18 7.85 11.41 2.45
C PHE A 18 8.49 11.03 3.78
N SER A 19 9.54 10.21 3.73
CA SER A 19 10.40 9.93 4.88
C SER A 19 11.69 10.72 4.78
N GLU A 20 12.13 11.31 5.88
CA GLU A 20 13.46 11.92 5.98
C GLU A 20 14.58 10.86 6.09
N LYS A 21 14.22 9.62 6.45
CA LYS A 21 15.18 8.53 6.73
C LYS A 21 15.34 7.57 5.58
N VAL A 22 14.28 7.33 4.80
CA VAL A 22 14.30 6.41 3.67
C VAL A 22 13.93 7.12 2.37
N PRO A 23 14.76 7.03 1.31
CA PRO A 23 14.51 7.74 0.07
C PRO A 23 13.39 7.12 -0.78
N LEU A 24 13.05 5.85 -0.52
CA LEU A 24 11.99 5.11 -1.20
C LEU A 24 11.15 4.35 -0.18
N LEU A 25 9.84 4.46 -0.29
CA LEU A 25 8.87 3.74 0.53
C LEU A 25 8.39 2.48 -0.20
N GLY A 26 8.46 1.34 0.47
CA GLY A 26 7.80 0.12 0.02
C GLY A 26 6.38 0.06 0.58
N PHE A 27 5.37 -0.15 -0.27
CA PHE A 27 3.99 -0.35 0.17
C PHE A 27 3.57 -1.79 -0.04
N ALA A 28 2.88 -2.35 0.95
CA ALA A 28 2.26 -3.66 0.83
C ALA A 28 1.20 -3.62 -0.28
N GLY A 29 1.17 -4.64 -1.12
CA GLY A 29 0.25 -4.71 -2.24
C GLY A 29 -0.05 -6.12 -2.69
N LEU A 30 -1.15 -6.26 -3.41
CA LEU A 30 -1.57 -7.46 -4.09
C LEU A 30 -1.40 -7.25 -5.60
N HIS A 31 -1.16 -8.32 -6.34
CA HIS A 31 -1.13 -8.28 -7.80
C HIS A 31 -1.89 -9.46 -8.40
N GLU A 32 -2.44 -9.26 -9.60
CA GLU A 32 -3.18 -10.32 -10.29
C GLU A 32 -3.03 -10.20 -11.81
N PHE A 33 -3.12 -11.35 -12.48
CA PHE A 33 -3.09 -11.49 -13.92
C PHE A 33 -4.52 -11.70 -14.43
N TRP A 34 -5.00 -10.75 -15.21
CA TRP A 34 -6.35 -10.75 -15.75
C TRP A 34 -6.31 -11.14 -17.23
N PRO A 35 -7.02 -12.20 -17.63
CA PRO A 35 -7.11 -12.57 -19.03
C PRO A 35 -7.89 -11.50 -19.82
N ALA A 36 -7.26 -10.86 -20.80
CA ALA A 36 -7.88 -9.87 -21.68
C ALA A 36 -8.91 -10.55 -22.60
N PRO A 37 -10.23 -10.31 -22.45
CA PRO A 37 -11.25 -11.10 -23.13
C PRO A 37 -11.23 -11.00 -24.66
N ALA A 38 -10.73 -9.87 -25.19
CA ALA A 38 -10.67 -9.59 -26.62
C ALA A 38 -9.40 -10.13 -27.32
N VAL A 39 -8.48 -10.75 -26.57
CA VAL A 39 -7.20 -11.25 -27.10
C VAL A 39 -7.28 -12.78 -27.23
N PRO A 40 -6.79 -13.37 -28.35
CA PRO A 40 -6.68 -14.81 -28.50
C PRO A 40 -5.98 -15.49 -27.32
N GLU A 41 -6.34 -16.74 -27.04
CA GLU A 41 -5.93 -17.48 -25.85
C GLU A 41 -4.41 -17.58 -25.67
N TYR A 42 -3.67 -17.56 -26.78
CA TYR A 42 -2.21 -17.65 -26.80
C TYR A 42 -1.63 -16.38 -27.42
N GLY A 43 -0.86 -15.62 -26.62
CA GLY A 43 -0.17 -14.42 -27.07
C GLY A 43 0.36 -13.57 -25.90
N PRO A 44 1.40 -12.74 -26.12
CA PRO A 44 2.01 -11.93 -25.07
C PRO A 44 1.05 -10.86 -24.50
N GLU A 45 0.07 -10.43 -25.29
CA GLU A 45 -0.96 -9.43 -24.95
C GLU A 45 -2.11 -10.03 -24.09
N ARG A 46 -2.11 -11.35 -23.86
CA ARG A 46 -3.24 -12.06 -23.22
C ARG A 46 -3.50 -11.63 -21.78
N TRP A 47 -2.48 -11.19 -21.05
CA TRP A 47 -2.55 -10.97 -19.62
C TRP A 47 -2.37 -9.51 -19.23
N LEU A 48 -3.44 -8.88 -18.73
CA LEU A 48 -3.35 -7.59 -18.05
C LEU A 48 -2.86 -7.82 -16.62
N ARG A 49 -1.74 -7.20 -16.25
CA ARG A 49 -1.25 -7.21 -14.88
C ARG A 49 -1.76 -5.98 -14.15
N THR A 50 -2.43 -6.19 -13.03
CA THR A 50 -2.85 -5.10 -12.14
C THR A 50 -2.24 -5.28 -10.75
N CYS A 51 -2.20 -4.20 -9.98
CA CYS A 51 -1.84 -4.23 -8.58
C CYS A 51 -2.73 -3.31 -7.76
N ALA A 52 -2.86 -3.61 -6.48
CA ALA A 52 -3.59 -2.81 -5.51
C ALA A 52 -2.72 -2.60 -4.27
N VAL A 53 -2.70 -1.37 -3.76
CA VAL A 53 -1.99 -1.03 -2.53
C VAL A 53 -2.90 -1.29 -1.32
N LEU A 54 -2.40 -2.06 -0.36
CA LEU A 54 -3.08 -2.27 0.90
C LEU A 54 -3.00 -1.01 1.75
N THR A 55 -4.13 -0.66 2.37
CA THR A 55 -4.26 0.55 3.18
C THR A 55 -4.83 0.21 4.55
N THR A 56 -4.35 0.93 5.56
CA THR A 56 -4.75 0.82 6.96
C THR A 56 -5.27 2.16 7.47
N THR A 57 -5.74 2.19 8.72
CA THR A 57 -6.08 3.43 9.41
C THR A 57 -4.84 4.29 9.57
N ALA A 58 -4.92 5.54 9.15
CA ALA A 58 -3.82 6.49 9.33
C ALA A 58 -3.57 6.76 10.83
N GLN A 59 -2.31 6.67 11.26
CA GLN A 59 -1.88 7.05 12.60
C GLN A 59 -1.35 8.49 12.64
N ASP A 60 -1.44 9.13 13.80
CA ASP A 60 -0.83 10.42 14.15
C ASP A 60 -1.09 11.56 13.14
N ALA A 61 -0.03 12.26 12.70
CA ALA A 61 -0.09 13.43 11.83
C ALA A 61 -0.70 13.14 10.45
N LEU A 62 -0.57 11.89 9.94
CA LEU A 62 -1.19 11.48 8.68
C LEU A 62 -2.72 11.48 8.77
N GLY A 63 -3.26 11.17 9.96
CA GLY A 63 -4.71 11.21 10.22
C GLY A 63 -5.33 12.60 10.08
N ARG A 64 -4.50 13.67 10.11
CA ARG A 64 -4.94 15.05 9.83
C ARG A 64 -5.05 15.35 8.34
N VAL A 65 -4.40 14.56 7.49
CA VAL A 65 -4.45 14.70 6.03
C VAL A 65 -5.53 13.80 5.44
N HIS A 66 -5.58 12.54 5.88
CA HIS A 66 -6.61 11.58 5.45
C HIS A 66 -6.76 10.45 6.48
N ASN A 67 -7.94 9.81 6.55
CA ASN A 67 -8.21 8.71 7.48
C ASN A 67 -7.56 7.36 7.11
N ARG A 68 -6.86 7.29 5.97
CA ARG A 68 -6.27 6.06 5.42
C ARG A 68 -4.82 6.33 5.06
N SER A 69 -3.95 5.36 5.30
CA SER A 69 -2.55 5.39 4.86
C SER A 69 -2.19 4.07 4.19
N PRO A 70 -1.21 4.06 3.26
CA PRO A 70 -0.61 2.82 2.80
C PRO A 70 -0.02 2.03 3.98
N VAL A 71 -0.03 0.70 3.88
CA VAL A 71 0.79 -0.14 4.77
C VAL A 71 2.23 -0.06 4.27
N ILE A 72 3.10 0.56 5.04
CA ILE A 72 4.52 0.74 4.69
C ILE A 72 5.31 -0.47 5.19
N ILE A 73 6.09 -1.09 4.31
CA ILE A 73 6.99 -2.20 4.63
C ILE A 73 8.42 -1.67 4.65
N SER A 74 9.17 -2.00 5.69
CA SER A 74 10.60 -1.68 5.77
C SER A 74 11.41 -2.60 4.85
N LYS A 75 12.53 -2.10 4.31
CA LYS A 75 13.31 -2.81 3.29
C LYS A 75 13.81 -4.19 3.77
N ASP A 76 14.14 -4.31 5.05
CA ASP A 76 14.57 -5.55 5.71
C ASP A 76 13.48 -6.62 5.79
N ARG A 77 12.21 -6.25 5.64
CA ARG A 77 11.05 -7.17 5.67
C ARG A 77 10.47 -7.52 4.30
N PHE A 78 11.10 -7.07 3.21
CA PHE A 78 10.60 -7.37 1.87
C PHE A 78 10.59 -8.86 1.57
N ALA A 79 11.62 -9.60 2.00
CA ALA A 79 11.71 -11.04 1.80
C ALA A 79 10.57 -11.77 2.53
N GLU A 80 10.35 -11.43 3.80
CA GLU A 80 9.25 -11.98 4.61
C GLU A 80 7.88 -11.69 3.98
N TRP A 81 7.66 -10.47 3.49
CA TRP A 81 6.41 -10.10 2.83
C TRP A 81 6.14 -10.86 1.52
N LEU A 82 7.19 -11.18 0.76
CA LEU A 82 7.10 -11.83 -0.55
C LEU A 82 7.21 -13.37 -0.47
N ASP A 83 7.36 -13.92 0.73
CA ASP A 83 7.48 -15.36 0.94
C ASP A 83 6.13 -16.07 0.73
N PRO A 84 5.97 -16.93 -0.29
CA PRO A 84 4.73 -17.64 -0.55
C PRO A 84 4.44 -18.74 0.49
N ASP A 85 5.45 -19.18 1.24
CA ASP A 85 5.32 -20.23 2.25
C ASP A 85 4.96 -19.65 3.64
N LEU A 86 4.80 -18.32 3.75
CA LEU A 86 4.37 -17.66 4.97
C LEU A 86 2.88 -17.93 5.25
N THR A 87 2.59 -19.01 5.99
CA THR A 87 1.22 -19.44 6.31
C THR A 87 0.71 -18.97 7.68
N ASP A 88 1.61 -18.67 8.62
CA ASP A 88 1.26 -18.44 10.03
C ASP A 88 1.96 -17.20 10.63
N TRP A 89 1.23 -16.09 10.73
CA TRP A 89 1.74 -14.84 11.33
C TRP A 89 1.21 -14.56 12.75
N TRP A 90 0.18 -15.28 13.21
CA TRP A 90 -0.52 -15.00 14.48
C TRP A 90 -0.03 -15.84 15.66
N THR A 91 0.74 -16.91 15.42
CA THR A 91 1.27 -17.83 16.44
C THR A 91 2.65 -17.47 16.98
N SER A 92 3.32 -16.46 16.40
CA SER A 92 4.59 -15.95 16.94
C SER A 92 4.33 -14.96 18.08
N PRO A 93 4.98 -15.10 19.25
CA PRO A 93 4.82 -14.15 20.34
C PRO A 93 5.26 -12.76 19.88
N SER A 94 4.46 -11.74 20.23
CA SER A 94 4.79 -10.35 19.92
C SER A 94 6.21 -10.02 20.41
N PRO A 95 7.05 -9.31 19.63
CA PRO A 95 8.32 -8.79 20.13
C PRO A 95 8.05 -7.89 21.35
N LYS A 96 8.81 -8.09 22.43
CA LYS A 96 8.78 -7.21 23.61
C LYS A 96 9.34 -5.84 23.29
#